data_AF-A0A3B8U290-F1
#
_entry.id   AF-A0A3B8U290-F1
#
_cell.length_a   1.000
_cell.length_b   1.000
_cell.length_c   1.000
_cell.angle_alpha   90.00
_cell.angle_beta   90.00
_cell.angle_gamma   90.00
#
_symmetry.space_group_name_H-M   'P 1'
#
loop_
_entity.id
_entity.type
_entity.pdbx_description
1 polymer ?
#
loop_
_entity_poly.entity_id
_entity_poly.type
_entity_poly.pdbx_seq_one_letter_code
_entity_poly.pdbx_strand_id
1 'polypeptide(L)'
;LFKSMVEETLGRNCDFENVRGINDAVSELIEQNKDSGEPVQIEKEQMRRMLYENGADQSVLGDFDRAYDEAVGEGVPLMAENLIDTSKLEVKSPSLKLSIKSDMSSMLKTRVIEGMEYLLIPVTDELEVNGIRILQTKKEC
;
A
#
# COMPACT_ATOMS: atom_id res chain seq x y z
N LEU A 1 8.66 7.80 -9.40
CA LEU A 1 8.42 9.08 -8.70
C LEU A 1 7.57 8.88 -7.45
N PHE A 2 6.27 8.60 -7.58
CA PHE A 2 5.36 8.38 -6.43
C PHE A 2 5.92 7.46 -5.34
N LYS A 3 6.34 6.24 -5.71
CA LYS A 3 6.87 5.24 -4.78
C LYS A 3 8.07 5.75 -3.99
N SER A 4 9.01 6.42 -4.67
CA SER A 4 10.20 7.00 -4.04
C SER A 4 9.84 8.13 -3.08
N MET A 5 8.90 9.01 -3.43
CA MET A 5 8.43 10.07 -2.52
C MET A 5 7.77 9.49 -1.27
N VAL A 6 6.96 8.43 -1.41
CA VAL A 6 6.34 7.73 -0.28
C VAL A 6 7.42 7.12 0.63
N GLU A 7 8.38 6.38 0.07
CA GLU A 7 9.48 5.76 0.81
C GLU A 7 10.33 6.81 1.56
N GLU A 8 10.69 7.91 0.90
CA GLU A 8 11.47 9.00 1.48
C GLU A 8 10.72 9.73 2.60
N THR A 9 9.42 9.99 2.41
CA THR A 9 8.60 10.71 3.39
C THR A 9 8.30 9.85 4.62
N LEU A 10 8.02 8.56 4.44
CA LEU A 10 7.78 7.65 5.57
C LEU A 10 9.07 7.32 6.32
N GLY A 11 10.21 7.22 5.62
CA GLY A 11 11.50 6.92 6.22
C GLY A 11 11.46 5.65 7.07
N ARG A 12 11.61 5.80 8.39
CA ARG A 12 11.59 4.66 9.34
C ARG A 12 10.21 4.06 9.53
N ASN A 13 9.15 4.80 9.24
CA ASN A 13 7.77 4.35 9.35
C ASN A 13 7.29 3.72 8.03
N CYS A 14 8.20 3.45 7.07
CA CYS A 14 7.89 2.75 5.82
C CYS A 14 7.70 1.24 6.05
N ASP A 15 6.77 0.90 6.96
CA ASP A 15 6.36 -0.47 7.25
C ASP A 15 5.17 -0.92 6.39
N PHE A 16 4.84 -2.21 6.46
CA PHE A 16 3.78 -2.80 5.65
C PHE A 16 2.41 -2.15 5.88
N GLU A 17 2.06 -1.83 7.13
CA GLU A 17 0.73 -1.32 7.45
C GLU A 17 0.55 0.10 6.91
N ASN A 18 1.57 0.95 7.07
CA ASN A 18 1.55 2.32 6.55
C ASN A 18 1.53 2.35 5.01
N VAL A 19 2.37 1.55 4.35
CA VAL A 19 2.38 1.46 2.88
C VAL A 19 1.06 0.89 2.34
N ARG A 20 0.49 -0.11 3.03
CA ARG A 20 -0.82 -0.65 2.68
C ARG A 20 -1.91 0.39 2.86
N GLY A 21 -1.91 1.14 3.96
CA GLY A 21 -2.91 2.17 4.23
C GLY A 21 -2.89 3.30 3.19
N ILE A 22 -1.72 3.68 2.66
CA ILE A 22 -1.63 4.61 1.53
C ILE A 22 -2.26 4.02 0.27
N ASN A 23 -1.98 2.75 -0.07
CA ASN A 23 -2.61 2.10 -1.21
C ASN A 23 -4.13 1.99 -1.05
N ASP A 24 -4.60 1.68 0.16
CA ASP A 24 -6.02 1.59 0.48
C ASP A 24 -6.70 2.96 0.32
N ALA A 25 -6.07 4.05 0.81
CA ALA A 25 -6.58 5.42 0.66
C ALA A 25 -6.66 5.89 -0.81
N VAL A 26 -5.64 5.58 -1.62
CA VAL A 26 -5.65 5.89 -3.06
C VAL A 26 -6.72 5.05 -3.78
N SER A 27 -6.86 3.77 -3.42
CA SER A 27 -7.89 2.89 -3.99
C SER A 27 -9.30 3.38 -3.67
N GLU A 28 -9.51 3.87 -2.45
CA GLU A 28 -10.79 4.44 -2.04
C GLU A 28 -11.14 5.70 -2.83
N LEU A 29 -10.17 6.60 -3.07
CA LEU A 29 -10.40 7.77 -3.92
C LEU A 29 -10.80 7.38 -5.35
N ILE A 30 -10.15 6.36 -5.90
CA ILE A 30 -10.48 5.85 -7.24
C ILE A 30 -11.91 5.32 -7.27
N GLU A 31 -12.28 4.50 -6.29
CA GLU A 31 -13.59 3.88 -6.19
C GLU A 31 -14.71 4.91 -5.99
N GLN A 32 -14.48 5.96 -5.19
CA GLN A 32 -15.45 7.04 -4.96
C GLN A 32 -15.73 7.88 -6.21
N ASN A 33 -14.78 7.95 -7.15
CA ASN A 33 -14.87 8.80 -8.35
C ASN A 33 -15.09 8.00 -9.65
N LYS A 34 -15.21 6.67 -9.56
CA LYS A 34 -15.36 5.78 -10.73
C LYS A 34 -16.55 6.13 -11.65
N ASP A 35 -17.62 6.69 -11.08
CA ASP A 35 -18.86 7.00 -11.80
C ASP A 35 -18.82 8.40 -12.47
N SER A 36 -17.79 9.20 -12.19
CA SER A 36 -17.62 10.54 -12.79
C SER A 36 -17.24 10.48 -14.27
N GLY A 37 -16.62 9.38 -14.71
CA GLY A 37 -16.06 9.23 -16.06
C GLY A 37 -14.77 10.05 -16.29
N GLU A 38 -14.27 10.75 -15.26
CA GLU A 38 -13.03 11.52 -15.32
C GLU A 38 -11.90 10.77 -14.58
N PRO A 39 -10.64 10.88 -15.05
CA PRO A 39 -9.49 10.34 -14.34
C PRO A 39 -9.35 10.95 -12.96
N VAL A 40 -9.07 10.13 -11.96
CA VAL A 40 -9.00 10.58 -10.57
C VAL A 40 -7.70 11.32 -10.34
N GLN A 41 -7.80 12.58 -9.98
CA GLN A 41 -6.67 13.45 -9.69
C GLN A 41 -6.42 13.53 -8.20
N ILE A 42 -5.16 13.38 -7.81
CA ILE A 42 -4.71 13.49 -6.43
C ILE A 42 -3.80 14.71 -6.32
N GLU A 43 -4.31 15.72 -5.64
CA GLU A 43 -3.60 16.96 -5.38
C GLU A 43 -2.53 16.77 -4.28
N LYS A 44 -1.55 17.68 -4.25
CA LYS A 44 -0.47 17.69 -3.26
C LYS A 44 -1.01 17.62 -1.83
N GLU A 45 -2.03 18.40 -1.50
CA GLU A 45 -2.63 18.44 -0.15
C GLU A 45 -3.30 17.11 0.22
N GLN A 46 -3.98 16.46 -0.72
CA GLN A 46 -4.58 15.15 -0.50
C GLN A 46 -3.50 14.10 -0.24
N MET A 47 -2.42 14.14 -1.03
CA MET A 47 -1.27 13.24 -0.85
C MET A 47 -0.56 13.45 0.48
N ARG A 48 -0.32 14.71 0.84
CA ARG A 48 0.25 15.11 2.12
C ARG A 48 -0.58 14.58 3.29
N ARG A 49 -1.90 14.67 3.18
CA ARG A 49 -2.83 14.13 4.18
C ARG A 49 -2.75 12.60 4.27
N MET A 50 -2.77 11.90 3.14
CA MET A 50 -2.62 10.43 3.12
C MET A 50 -1.33 9.97 3.78
N LEU A 51 -0.21 10.63 3.45
CA LEU A 51 1.09 10.31 4.05
C LEU A 51 1.07 10.52 5.56
N TYR A 52 0.51 11.64 6.03
CA TYR A 52 0.39 11.94 7.46
C TYR A 52 -0.50 10.94 8.21
N GLU A 53 -1.67 10.60 7.65
CA GLU A 53 -2.60 9.63 8.24
C GLU A 53 -2.01 8.20 8.29
N ASN A 54 -1.00 7.93 7.46
CA ASN A 54 -0.31 6.65 7.36
C ASN A 54 1.15 6.72 7.83
N GLY A 55 1.43 7.51 8.87
CA GLY A 55 2.69 7.40 9.62
C GLY A 55 3.82 8.34 9.20
N ALA A 56 3.61 9.28 8.27
CA ALA A 56 4.58 10.35 8.04
C ALA A 56 4.55 11.38 9.19
N ASP A 57 5.72 11.71 9.72
CA ASP A 57 5.85 12.74 10.76
C ASP A 57 5.56 14.15 10.20
N GLN A 58 4.92 15.00 10.98
CA GLN A 58 4.60 16.36 10.53
C GLN A 58 5.85 17.18 10.17
N SER A 59 6.99 16.90 10.81
CA SER A 59 8.26 17.58 10.55
C SER A 59 8.86 17.28 9.17
N VAL A 60 8.54 16.13 8.56
CA VAL A 60 9.07 15.73 7.24
C VAL A 60 8.14 16.12 6.09
N LEU A 61 6.89 16.52 6.39
CA LEU A 61 5.94 16.93 5.35
C LEU A 61 6.38 18.19 4.60
N GLY A 62 7.15 19.08 5.23
CA GLY A 62 7.71 20.25 4.54
C GLY A 62 8.76 19.87 3.49
N ASP A 63 9.53 18.80 3.73
CA ASP A 63 10.44 18.25 2.73
C ASP A 63 9.69 17.56 1.60
N PHE A 64 8.59 16.86 1.92
CA PHE A 64 7.68 16.30 0.93
C PHE A 64 7.11 17.39 0.01
N ASP A 65 6.62 18.51 0.53
CA ASP A 65 6.00 19.56 -0.27
C ASP A 65 6.97 20.09 -1.34
N ARG A 66 8.22 20.33 -0.94
CA ARG A 66 9.29 20.72 -1.86
C ARG A 66 9.62 19.62 -2.87
N ALA A 67 9.78 18.38 -2.42
CA ALA A 67 10.10 17.26 -3.30
C ALA A 67 9.00 17.02 -4.35
N TYR A 68 7.73 17.19 -3.96
CA TYR A 68 6.59 17.11 -4.87
C TYR A 68 6.65 18.22 -5.91
N ASP A 69 6.84 19.47 -5.50
CA ASP A 69 6.88 20.61 -6.40
C ASP A 69 8.08 20.53 -7.38
N GLU A 70 9.23 20.05 -6.91
CA GLU A 70 10.42 19.86 -7.76
C GLU A 70 10.24 18.73 -8.79
N ALA A 71 9.53 17.67 -8.44
CA ALA A 71 9.45 16.48 -9.29
C ALA A 71 8.18 16.40 -10.17
N VAL A 72 7.07 16.95 -9.69
CA VAL A 72 5.76 16.97 -10.39
C VAL A 72 5.46 18.34 -10.98
N GLY A 73 5.88 19.41 -10.30
CA GLY A 73 5.56 20.79 -10.63
C GLY A 73 4.52 21.38 -9.67
N GLU A 74 4.70 22.67 -9.34
CA GLU A 74 3.80 23.38 -8.43
C GLU A 74 2.35 23.40 -8.97
N GLY A 75 1.42 22.93 -8.16
CA GLY A 75 -0.01 22.88 -8.49
C GLY A 75 -0.41 21.81 -9.52
N VAL A 76 0.51 20.95 -9.95
CA VAL A 76 0.22 19.87 -10.90
C VAL A 76 -0.25 18.62 -10.12
N PRO A 77 -1.47 18.11 -10.34
CA PRO A 77 -1.95 16.91 -9.66
C PRO A 77 -1.39 15.63 -10.30
N LEU A 78 -1.43 14.54 -9.54
CA LEU A 78 -1.10 13.19 -10.02
C LEU A 78 -2.35 12.42 -10.42
N MET A 79 -2.30 11.66 -11.52
CA MET A 79 -3.37 10.73 -11.90
C MET A 79 -3.27 9.43 -11.09
N ALA A 80 -4.32 9.10 -10.35
CA ALA A 80 -4.35 7.97 -9.41
C ALA A 80 -4.12 6.62 -10.11
N GLU A 81 -4.59 6.47 -11.34
CA GLU A 81 -4.46 5.25 -12.16
C GLU A 81 -3.00 4.92 -12.49
N ASN A 82 -2.10 5.91 -12.44
CA ASN A 82 -0.68 5.73 -12.70
C ASN A 82 0.14 5.44 -11.42
N LEU A 83 -0.48 5.50 -10.24
CA LEU A 83 0.22 5.39 -8.96
C LEU A 83 0.22 3.96 -8.44
N ILE A 84 -0.94 3.31 -8.45
CA ILE A 84 -1.14 1.99 -7.87
C ILE A 84 -2.03 1.12 -8.76
N ASP A 85 -1.86 -0.20 -8.65
CA ASP A 85 -2.79 -1.17 -9.22
C ASP A 85 -3.85 -1.50 -8.17
N THR A 86 -5.06 -0.98 -8.34
CA THR A 86 -6.16 -1.19 -7.38
C THR A 86 -6.70 -2.62 -7.40
N SER A 87 -6.35 -3.44 -8.39
CA SER A 87 -6.84 -4.81 -8.50
C SER A 87 -6.05 -5.82 -7.67
N LYS A 88 -4.79 -5.50 -7.33
CA LYS A 88 -3.91 -6.40 -6.59
C LYS A 88 -2.88 -5.69 -5.72
N LEU A 89 -2.54 -6.35 -4.62
CA LEU A 89 -1.36 -6.06 -3.81
C LEU A 89 -0.23 -7.02 -4.22
N GLU A 90 0.91 -6.47 -4.63
CA GLU A 90 2.11 -7.25 -4.98
C GLU A 90 3.20 -7.08 -3.92
N VAL A 91 3.61 -8.19 -3.28
CA VAL A 91 4.80 -8.24 -2.41
C VAL A 91 5.92 -8.94 -3.17
N LYS A 92 7.09 -8.29 -3.27
CA LYS A 92 8.22 -8.79 -4.05
C LYS A 92 9.51 -8.78 -3.23
N SER A 93 10.30 -9.82 -3.42
CA SER A 93 11.70 -9.91 -3.04
C SER A 93 12.50 -10.53 -4.19
N PRO A 94 13.84 -10.56 -4.14
CA PRO A 94 14.65 -11.21 -5.17
C PRO A 94 14.31 -12.69 -5.41
N SER A 95 13.73 -13.37 -4.42
CA SER A 95 13.46 -14.81 -4.46
C SER A 95 11.96 -15.16 -4.45
N LEU A 96 11.07 -14.19 -4.27
CA LEU A 96 9.63 -14.42 -4.14
C LEU A 96 8.83 -13.29 -4.78
N LYS A 97 7.73 -13.65 -5.42
CA LYS A 97 6.67 -12.72 -5.77
C LYS A 97 5.34 -13.30 -5.27
N LEU A 98 4.65 -12.52 -4.45
CA LEU A 98 3.30 -12.78 -4.00
C LEU A 98 2.37 -11.76 -4.64
N SER A 99 1.26 -12.22 -5.21
CA SER A 99 0.22 -11.38 -5.81
C SER A 99 -1.09 -11.73 -5.15
N ILE A 100 -1.64 -10.80 -4.39
CA ILE A 100 -2.91 -10.94 -3.67
C ILE A 100 -3.93 -10.02 -4.33
N LYS A 101 -5.19 -10.45 -4.46
CA LYS A 101 -6.25 -9.55 -4.90
C LYS A 101 -6.50 -8.48 -3.83
N SER A 102 -6.83 -7.25 -4.23
CA SER A 102 -6.98 -6.14 -3.28
C SER A 102 -8.10 -6.35 -2.26
N ASP A 103 -9.17 -7.05 -2.61
CA ASP A 103 -10.26 -7.44 -1.69
C ASP A 103 -9.77 -8.34 -0.54
N MET A 104 -8.69 -9.10 -0.77
CA MET A 104 -8.06 -9.98 0.22
C MET A 104 -6.87 -9.34 0.94
N SER A 105 -6.50 -8.10 0.61
CA SER A 105 -5.37 -7.40 1.25
C SER A 105 -5.56 -7.24 2.77
N SER A 106 -6.81 -7.07 3.22
CA SER A 106 -7.21 -6.99 4.63
C SER A 106 -6.92 -8.25 5.45
N MET A 107 -6.72 -9.38 4.80
CA MET A 107 -6.37 -10.64 5.45
C MET A 107 -4.88 -10.72 5.79
N LEU A 108 -4.04 -9.91 5.12
CA LEU A 108 -2.61 -9.85 5.38
C LEU A 108 -2.36 -9.12 6.68
N LYS A 109 -1.47 -9.68 7.50
CA LYS A 109 -1.07 -9.07 8.78
C LYS A 109 0.43 -9.16 8.94
N THR A 110 1.03 -8.20 9.62
CA THR A 110 2.41 -8.35 10.10
C THR A 110 2.45 -8.87 11.53
N ARG A 111 3.48 -9.64 11.86
CA ARG A 111 3.77 -10.04 13.25
C ARG A 111 5.25 -10.23 13.45
N VAL A 112 5.76 -9.69 14.57
CA VAL A 112 7.13 -9.96 15.03
C VAL A 112 7.16 -11.27 15.81
N ILE A 113 7.99 -12.22 15.37
CA ILE A 113 8.24 -13.51 16.02
C ILE A 113 9.75 -13.61 16.20
N GLU A 114 10.22 -13.76 17.44
CA GLU A 114 11.66 -13.86 17.74
C GLU A 114 12.51 -12.70 17.19
N GLY A 115 11.95 -11.49 17.14
CA GLY A 115 12.63 -10.29 16.66
C GLY A 115 12.67 -10.13 15.13
N MET A 116 12.10 -11.09 14.39
CA MET A 116 11.93 -10.99 12.94
C MET A 116 10.47 -10.70 12.59
N GLU A 117 10.26 -9.76 11.67
CA GLU A 117 8.92 -9.43 11.17
C GLU A 117 8.49 -10.43 10.09
N TYR A 118 7.26 -10.93 10.20
CA TYR A 118 6.66 -11.86 9.27
C TYR A 118 5.38 -11.26 8.67
N LEU A 119 5.21 -11.43 7.36
CA LEU A 119 3.93 -11.26 6.70
C LEU A 119 3.12 -12.56 6.84
N LEU A 120 2.00 -12.49 7.54
CA LEU A 120 1.09 -13.58 7.82
C LEU A 120 -0.05 -13.60 6.80
N ILE A 121 -0.25 -14.76 6.18
CA ILE A 121 -1.37 -15.06 5.30
C ILE A 121 -2.19 -16.15 6.00
N PRO A 122 -3.47 -15.90 6.33
CA PRO A 122 -4.32 -16.94 6.89
C PRO A 122 -4.44 -18.12 5.93
N VAL A 123 -4.26 -19.33 6.46
CA VAL A 123 -4.51 -20.55 5.69
C VAL A 123 -6.02 -20.71 5.59
N THR A 124 -6.58 -20.45 4.42
CA THR A 124 -7.99 -20.69 4.10
C THR A 124 -8.14 -21.98 3.32
N ASP A 125 -9.39 -22.41 3.18
CA ASP A 125 -9.76 -23.62 2.45
C ASP A 125 -9.43 -23.55 0.95
N GLU A 126 -9.09 -22.39 0.39
CA GLU A 126 -8.78 -22.21 -1.04
C GLU A 126 -7.27 -22.13 -1.33
N LEU A 127 -6.42 -22.25 -0.31
CA LEU A 127 -4.99 -22.10 -0.50
C LEU A 127 -4.38 -23.35 -1.15
N GLU A 128 -3.59 -23.14 -2.22
CA GLU A 128 -2.89 -24.20 -2.93
C GLU A 128 -1.37 -23.96 -2.95
N VAL A 129 -0.58 -25.02 -2.82
CA VAL A 129 0.86 -25.01 -3.07
C VAL A 129 1.14 -25.88 -4.29
N ASN A 130 1.61 -25.26 -5.36
CA ASN A 130 1.86 -25.93 -6.64
C ASN A 130 0.63 -26.72 -7.15
N GLY A 131 -0.57 -26.16 -6.97
CA GLY A 131 -1.84 -26.81 -7.35
C GLY A 131 -2.36 -27.86 -6.36
N ILE A 132 -1.70 -28.03 -5.20
CA ILE A 132 -2.14 -28.95 -4.15
C ILE A 132 -2.78 -28.14 -3.04
N ARG A 133 -4.08 -28.37 -2.83
CA ARG A 133 -4.86 -27.76 -1.75
C ARG A 133 -4.28 -28.08 -0.38
N ILE A 134 -4.06 -27.07 0.44
CA ILE A 134 -3.62 -27.23 1.83
C ILE A 134 -4.86 -27.20 2.74
N LEU A 135 -4.93 -28.16 3.66
CA LEU A 135 -5.95 -28.16 4.70
C LEU A 135 -5.41 -27.50 5.97
N GLN A 136 -6.27 -26.75 6.66
CA GLN A 136 -5.95 -26.22 7.98
C GLN A 136 -5.59 -27.38 8.92
N THR A 137 -4.41 -27.32 9.51
CA THR A 137 -4.04 -28.25 10.58
C THR A 137 -4.90 -27.92 11.80
N LYS A 138 -5.86 -28.78 12.14
CA LYS A 138 -6.58 -28.67 13.41
C LYS A 138 -5.55 -28.79 14.54
N LYS A 139 -5.31 -27.72 15.28
CA LYS A 139 -4.78 -27.86 16.64
C LYS A 139 -5.90 -28.45 17.48
N GLU A 140 -5.71 -29.64 18.01
CA GLU A 140 -6.55 -30.15 19.11
C GLU A 140 -6.43 -29.15 20.27
N CYS A 141 -7.59 -28.69 20.74
CA CYS A 141 -7.71 -27.80 21.92
C CYS A 141 -7.30 -28.53 23.20
#